data_AF-A0A2R6DN74-F1
#
_entry.id   AF-A0A2R6DN74-F1
#
_cell.length_a   1.000
_cell.length_b   1.000
_cell.length_c   1.000
_cell.angle_alpha   90.00
_cell.angle_beta   90.00
_cell.angle_gamma   90.00
#
_symmetry.space_group_name_H-M   'P 1'
#
loop_
_entity.id
_entity.type
_entity.pdbx_description
1 polymer ?
#
loop_
_entity_poly.entity_id
_entity_poly.type
_entity_poly.pdbx_seq_one_letter_code
_entity_poly.pdbx_strand_id
1 'polypeptide(L)'
;MTRLQGLRWQAAEEDRRLSGHLLPAIVASAVPVPLTIAPGVGYGLVTGVSAAEIGTAANDLAYDVASLSVLVALYAFLATDQWRTAVPFERPGHSECLWTAAFFITGVVVFPVATVLAEMAGAPTLDGLAYTLADTRTLLAVVFGGVLVAPLVEEVLFRGYLLETLLQRGSRRCWLAAAPSSSSP
;
A
#
# COMPACT_ATOMS: atom_id res chain seq x y z
N MET A 1 23.82 28.32 -22.23
CA MET A 1 24.00 26.85 -22.34
C MET A 1 24.22 26.14 -21.00
N THR A 2 24.92 26.75 -20.04
CA THR A 2 25.27 26.14 -18.74
C THR A 2 24.08 25.79 -17.82
N ARG A 3 23.00 26.58 -17.85
CA ARG A 3 21.82 26.38 -16.97
C ARG A 3 20.99 25.14 -17.34
N LEU A 4 20.93 24.80 -18.62
CA LEU A 4 20.20 23.63 -19.13
C LEU A 4 20.96 22.33 -18.89
N GLN A 5 22.29 22.37 -18.86
CA GLN A 5 23.12 21.22 -18.48
C GLN A 5 23.00 20.90 -16.99
N GLY A 6 22.95 21.93 -16.13
CA GLY A 6 22.75 21.73 -14.68
C GLY A 6 21.40 21.07 -14.34
N LEU A 7 20.32 21.52 -14.98
CA LEU A 7 18.98 20.94 -14.78
C LEU A 7 18.90 19.48 -15.26
N ARG A 8 19.54 19.16 -16.38
CA ARG A 8 19.62 17.78 -16.90
C ARG A 8 20.43 16.85 -16.00
N TRP A 9 21.47 17.38 -15.36
CA TRP A 9 22.29 16.62 -14.42
C TRP A 9 21.52 16.29 -13.12
N GLN A 10 20.82 17.28 -12.55
CA GLN A 10 20.01 17.08 -11.34
C GLN A 10 18.90 16.03 -11.55
N ALA A 11 18.20 16.08 -12.68
CA ALA A 11 17.16 15.10 -13.01
C ALA A 11 17.72 13.66 -13.17
N ALA A 12 18.94 13.51 -13.70
CA ALA A 12 19.59 12.21 -13.86
C ALA A 12 20.17 11.65 -12.55
N GLU A 13 20.45 12.52 -11.58
CA GLU A 13 20.86 12.14 -10.22
C GLU A 13 19.64 11.70 -9.41
N GLU A 14 18.50 12.40 -9.53
CA GLU A 14 17.22 12.04 -8.91
C GLU A 14 16.70 10.69 -9.41
N ASP A 15 16.74 10.44 -10.73
CA ASP A 15 16.33 9.17 -11.35
C ASP A 15 17.14 7.94 -10.85
N ARG A 16 18.34 8.15 -10.28
CA ARG A 16 19.18 7.07 -9.74
C ARG A 16 18.92 6.73 -8.28
N ARG A 17 18.19 7.55 -7.54
CA ARG A 17 18.10 7.41 -6.06
C ARG A 17 17.30 6.19 -5.63
N LEU A 18 16.24 5.81 -6.37
CA LEU A 18 15.41 4.64 -6.06
C LEU A 18 15.56 3.50 -7.09
N SER A 19 16.17 3.72 -8.24
CA SER A 19 16.37 2.70 -9.29
C SER A 19 16.98 1.37 -8.82
N GLY A 20 17.81 1.39 -7.75
CA GLY A 20 18.40 0.18 -7.13
C GLY A 20 17.51 -0.53 -6.11
N HIS A 21 16.33 0.03 -5.79
CA HIS A 21 15.50 -0.37 -4.65
C HIS A 21 14.26 -1.19 -5.05
N LEU A 22 14.15 -1.68 -6.29
CA LEU A 22 12.92 -2.39 -6.72
C LEU A 22 12.63 -3.61 -5.85
N LEU A 23 13.63 -4.46 -5.62
CA LEU A 23 13.45 -5.65 -4.80
C LEU A 23 13.06 -5.26 -3.36
N PRO A 24 13.78 -4.34 -2.68
CA PRO A 24 13.34 -3.79 -1.40
C PRO A 24 11.91 -3.22 -1.41
N ALA A 25 11.48 -2.54 -2.48
CA ALA A 25 10.16 -1.96 -2.58
C ALA A 25 9.05 -3.01 -2.73
N ILE A 26 9.28 -4.04 -3.55
CA ILE A 26 8.37 -5.19 -3.66
C ILE A 26 8.27 -5.91 -2.32
N VAL A 27 9.41 -6.17 -1.68
CA VAL A 27 9.46 -6.84 -0.37
C VAL A 27 8.73 -6.01 0.68
N ALA A 28 9.06 -4.72 0.82
CA ALA A 28 8.41 -3.84 1.79
C ALA A 28 6.90 -3.75 1.57
N SER A 29 6.43 -3.75 0.32
CA SER A 29 5.00 -3.70 0.02
C SER A 29 4.28 -5.03 0.31
N ALA A 30 4.98 -6.16 0.20
CA ALA A 30 4.40 -7.48 0.39
C ALA A 30 4.48 -7.99 1.84
N VAL A 31 5.44 -7.51 2.63
CA VAL A 31 5.75 -8.01 3.98
C VAL A 31 4.69 -7.74 5.07
N PRO A 32 3.88 -6.66 5.05
CA PRO A 32 2.87 -6.45 6.08
C PRO A 32 1.91 -7.64 6.23
N VAL A 33 1.40 -8.17 5.12
CA VAL A 33 0.45 -9.30 5.10
C VAL A 33 0.98 -10.56 5.81
N PRO A 34 2.15 -11.14 5.44
CA PRO A 34 2.69 -12.29 6.15
C PRO A 34 3.08 -11.97 7.59
N LEU A 35 3.51 -10.74 7.91
CA LEU A 35 3.76 -10.33 9.29
C LEU A 35 2.48 -10.30 10.14
N THR A 36 1.33 -10.01 9.54
CA THR A 36 0.02 -10.10 10.21
C THR A 36 -0.42 -11.54 10.40
N ILE A 37 -0.24 -12.38 9.37
CA ILE A 37 -0.71 -13.78 9.37
C ILE A 37 0.11 -14.64 10.34
N ALA A 38 1.44 -14.48 10.36
CA ALA A 38 2.34 -15.39 11.08
C ALA A 38 2.08 -15.45 12.60
N PRO A 39 1.86 -14.34 13.33
CA PRO A 39 1.48 -14.38 14.75
C PRO A 39 0.15 -15.08 15.00
N GLY A 40 -0.85 -14.87 14.14
CA GLY A 40 -2.16 -15.52 14.26
C GLY A 40 -2.05 -17.04 14.10
N VAL A 41 -1.33 -17.49 13.07
CA VAL A 41 -1.02 -18.92 12.86
C VAL A 41 -0.24 -19.49 14.04
N GLY A 42 0.81 -18.81 14.49
CA GLY A 42 1.65 -19.25 15.60
C GLY A 42 0.86 -19.36 16.91
N TYR A 43 0.03 -18.37 17.22
CA TYR A 43 -0.84 -18.39 18.39
C TYR A 43 -1.81 -19.56 18.35
N GLY A 44 -2.50 -19.75 17.22
CA GLY A 44 -3.46 -20.84 17.06
C GLY A 44 -2.83 -22.24 17.17
N LEU A 45 -1.61 -22.42 16.66
CA LEU A 45 -0.87 -23.68 16.83
C LEU A 45 -0.51 -23.97 18.30
N VAL A 46 -0.31 -22.95 19.12
CA VAL A 46 0.07 -23.09 20.54
C VAL A 46 -1.15 -23.27 21.45
N THR A 47 -2.23 -22.55 21.19
CA THR A 47 -3.40 -22.51 22.08
C THR A 47 -4.56 -23.39 21.61
N GLY A 48 -4.53 -23.85 20.35
CA GLY A 48 -5.65 -24.54 19.72
C GLY A 48 -6.79 -23.61 19.30
N VAL A 49 -6.66 -22.30 19.52
CA VAL A 49 -7.64 -21.28 19.13
C VAL A 49 -7.60 -21.09 17.62
N SER A 50 -8.76 -21.16 16.96
CA SER A 50 -8.82 -20.93 15.52
C SER A 50 -8.65 -19.45 15.16
N ALA A 51 -8.18 -19.13 13.96
CA ALA A 51 -8.06 -17.74 13.50
C ALA A 51 -9.42 -17.02 13.47
N ALA A 52 -10.53 -17.75 13.31
CA ALA A 52 -11.88 -17.20 13.36
C ALA A 52 -12.31 -16.74 14.77
N GLU A 53 -11.69 -17.30 15.82
CA GLU A 53 -11.90 -16.87 17.20
C GLU A 53 -11.09 -15.61 17.54
N ILE A 54 -10.05 -15.30 16.74
CA ILE A 54 -9.34 -14.03 16.82
C ILE A 54 -10.23 -12.97 16.16
N GLY A 55 -10.97 -12.23 16.99
CA GLY A 55 -11.95 -11.25 16.51
C GLY A 55 -11.38 -10.21 15.54
N THR A 56 -12.22 -9.69 14.66
CA THR A 56 -11.85 -8.79 13.54
C THR A 56 -11.00 -7.60 13.99
N ALA A 57 -11.38 -6.93 15.08
CA ALA A 57 -10.62 -5.79 15.60
C ALA A 57 -9.17 -6.14 15.98
N ALA A 58 -8.90 -7.36 16.44
CA ALA A 58 -7.55 -7.79 16.76
C ALA A 58 -6.72 -8.06 15.49
N ASN A 59 -7.35 -8.63 14.45
CA ASN A 59 -6.71 -8.84 13.15
C ASN A 59 -6.38 -7.51 12.47
N ASP A 60 -7.31 -6.54 12.49
CA ASP A 60 -7.10 -5.20 11.94
C ASP A 60 -5.92 -4.51 12.64
N LEU A 61 -5.91 -4.51 13.98
CA LEU A 61 -4.80 -3.96 14.74
C LEU A 61 -3.47 -4.67 14.48
N ALA A 62 -3.49 -5.99 14.28
CA ALA A 62 -2.29 -6.74 13.94
C ALA A 62 -1.75 -6.33 12.55
N TYR A 63 -2.64 -6.04 11.60
CA TYR A 63 -2.25 -5.49 10.29
C TYR A 63 -1.67 -4.08 10.40
N ASP A 64 -2.26 -3.21 11.21
CA ASP A 64 -1.73 -1.87 11.44
C ASP A 64 -0.34 -1.90 12.07
N VAL A 65 -0.16 -2.74 13.09
CA VAL A 65 1.14 -2.90 13.76
C VAL A 65 2.18 -3.46 12.79
N ALA A 66 1.83 -4.46 11.98
CA ALA A 66 2.73 -5.00 10.97
C ALA A 66 3.11 -3.93 9.93
N SER A 67 2.13 -3.20 9.40
CA SER A 67 2.31 -2.14 8.41
C SER A 67 3.18 -1.00 8.94
N LEU A 68 2.91 -0.51 10.15
CA LEU A 68 3.73 0.51 10.81
C LEU A 68 5.15 0.01 11.10
N SER A 69 5.31 -1.26 11.48
CA SER A 69 6.63 -1.84 11.71
C SER A 69 7.47 -1.86 10.43
N VAL A 70 6.85 -2.22 9.30
CA VAL A 70 7.50 -2.14 7.99
C VAL A 70 7.83 -0.70 7.62
N LEU A 71 6.92 0.24 7.87
CA LEU A 71 7.17 1.67 7.61
C LEU A 71 8.34 2.22 8.42
N VAL A 72 8.41 1.88 9.72
CA VAL A 72 9.51 2.27 10.61
C VAL A 72 10.83 1.63 10.16
N ALA A 73 10.81 0.36 9.78
CA ALA A 73 12.00 -0.32 9.24
C ALA A 73 12.47 0.33 7.93
N LEU A 74 11.53 0.70 7.05
CA LEU A 74 11.83 1.40 5.81
C LEU A 74 12.42 2.79 6.07
N TYR A 75 11.86 3.55 7.02
CA TYR A 75 12.39 4.85 7.44
C TYR A 75 13.83 4.72 7.97
N ALA A 76 14.13 3.68 8.74
CA ALA A 76 15.47 3.44 9.25
C ALA A 76 16.45 2.95 8.16
N PHE A 77 15.94 2.28 7.12
CA PHE A 77 16.73 1.73 6.03
C PHE A 77 17.09 2.77 4.95
N LEU A 78 16.18 3.71 4.66
CA LEU A 78 16.36 4.72 3.62
C LEU A 78 17.14 5.94 4.12
N ALA A 79 17.97 6.52 3.26
CA ALA A 79 18.56 7.83 3.52
C ALA A 79 17.47 8.93 3.55
N THR A 80 17.72 10.02 4.28
CA THR A 80 16.73 11.10 4.48
C THR A 80 16.19 11.69 3.17
N ASP A 81 17.02 11.78 2.13
CA ASP A 81 16.62 12.26 0.81
C ASP A 81 15.77 11.25 0.03
N GLN A 82 16.07 9.95 0.17
CA GLN A 82 15.26 8.86 -0.38
C GLN A 82 13.90 8.79 0.30
N TRP A 83 13.86 8.89 1.63
CA TRP A 83 12.62 8.91 2.41
C TRP A 83 11.70 10.05 1.98
N ARG A 84 12.24 11.27 1.83
CA ARG A 84 11.45 12.42 1.34
C ARG A 84 10.85 12.20 -0.04
N THR A 85 11.51 11.40 -0.88
CA THR A 85 11.01 11.03 -2.21
C THR A 85 9.90 9.98 -2.10
N ALA A 86 10.04 9.03 -1.17
CA ALA A 86 9.06 7.98 -0.91
C ALA A 86 7.79 8.47 -0.18
N VAL A 87 7.72 9.73 0.24
CA VAL A 87 6.56 10.32 0.93
C VAL A 87 5.95 11.46 0.10
N PRO A 88 5.34 11.17 -1.07
CA PRO A 88 4.71 12.18 -1.90
C PRO A 88 3.26 12.42 -1.45
N PHE A 89 3.06 13.16 -0.36
CA PHE A 89 1.71 13.60 0.02
C PHE A 89 1.28 14.78 -0.86
N GLU A 90 0.84 14.48 -2.08
CA GLU A 90 0.19 15.44 -2.97
C GLU A 90 -1.33 15.35 -2.83
N ARG A 91 -2.04 16.45 -3.13
CA ARG A 91 -3.51 16.40 -3.18
C ARG A 91 -3.93 15.55 -4.37
N PRO A 92 -4.79 14.52 -4.18
CA PRO A 92 -5.21 13.68 -5.27
C PRO A 92 -6.01 14.49 -6.30
N GLY A 93 -5.73 14.23 -7.58
CA GLY A 93 -6.46 14.84 -8.70
C GLY A 93 -7.87 14.24 -8.85
N HIS A 94 -8.75 14.91 -9.60
CA HIS A 94 -10.11 14.42 -9.87
C HIS A 94 -10.14 13.03 -10.52
N SER A 95 -9.21 12.78 -11.46
CA SER A 95 -9.09 11.47 -12.11
C SER A 95 -8.67 10.37 -11.13
N GLU A 96 -7.79 10.68 -10.19
CA GLU A 96 -7.35 9.73 -9.16
C GLU A 96 -8.52 9.37 -8.25
N CYS A 97 -9.28 10.37 -7.78
CA CYS A 97 -10.49 10.12 -6.99
C CYS A 97 -11.51 9.23 -7.72
N LEU A 98 -11.70 9.43 -9.04
CA LEU A 98 -12.60 8.60 -9.84
C LEU A 98 -12.10 7.16 -9.92
N TRP A 99 -10.82 6.95 -10.20
CA TRP A 99 -10.21 5.62 -10.23
C TRP A 99 -10.27 4.94 -8.88
N THR A 100 -9.97 5.65 -7.79
CA THR A 100 -10.11 5.14 -6.42
C THR A 100 -11.54 4.69 -6.15
N ALA A 101 -12.55 5.48 -6.52
CA ALA A 101 -13.95 5.10 -6.35
C ALA A 101 -14.31 3.85 -7.17
N ALA A 102 -13.86 3.77 -8.43
CA ALA A 102 -14.11 2.62 -9.30
C ALA A 102 -13.44 1.34 -8.77
N PHE A 103 -12.19 1.42 -8.34
CA PHE A 103 -11.47 0.28 -7.76
C PHE A 103 -12.01 -0.13 -6.41
N PHE A 104 -12.46 0.82 -5.59
CA PHE A 104 -13.14 0.52 -4.32
C PHE A 104 -14.39 -0.31 -4.56
N ILE A 105 -15.29 0.14 -5.44
CA ILE A 105 -16.51 -0.59 -5.80
C ILE A 105 -16.15 -1.97 -6.37
N THR A 106 -15.14 -2.02 -7.23
CA THR A 106 -14.64 -3.27 -7.80
C THR A 106 -14.19 -4.23 -6.70
N GLY A 107 -13.40 -3.77 -5.72
CA GLY A 107 -12.95 -4.58 -4.58
C GLY A 107 -14.12 -5.13 -3.75
N VAL A 108 -15.10 -4.28 -3.46
CA VAL A 108 -16.32 -4.67 -2.72
C VAL A 108 -17.10 -5.77 -3.46
N VAL A 109 -17.17 -5.70 -4.79
CA VAL A 109 -17.84 -6.72 -5.62
C VAL A 109 -16.99 -7.98 -5.81
N VAL A 110 -15.67 -7.83 -5.93
CA VAL A 110 -14.74 -8.95 -6.12
C VAL A 110 -14.65 -9.81 -4.87
N PHE A 111 -14.74 -9.24 -3.66
CA PHE A 111 -14.68 -10.00 -2.41
C PHE A 111 -15.70 -11.16 -2.35
N PRO A 112 -17.03 -10.96 -2.48
CA PRO A 112 -17.99 -12.07 -2.45
C PRO A 112 -17.80 -13.06 -3.60
N VAL A 113 -17.38 -12.58 -4.78
CA VAL A 113 -17.06 -13.49 -5.91
C VAL A 113 -15.88 -14.39 -5.57
N ALA A 114 -14.81 -13.82 -4.98
CA ALA A 114 -13.65 -14.58 -4.54
C ALA A 114 -14.02 -15.58 -3.43
N THR A 115 -14.89 -15.20 -2.49
CA THR A 115 -15.41 -16.10 -1.46
C THR A 115 -16.13 -17.29 -2.07
N VAL A 116 -17.05 -17.07 -3.02
CA VAL A 116 -17.76 -18.16 -3.72
C VAL A 116 -16.79 -19.08 -4.46
N LEU A 117 -15.81 -18.52 -5.17
CA LEU A 117 -14.80 -19.31 -5.88
C LEU A 117 -13.91 -20.13 -4.92
N ALA A 118 -13.57 -19.57 -3.76
CA ALA A 118 -12.79 -20.25 -2.73
C ALA A 118 -13.58 -21.42 -2.12
N GLU A 119 -14.86 -21.21 -1.82
CA GLU A 119 -15.76 -22.28 -1.34
C GLU A 119 -15.90 -23.39 -2.37
N MET A 120 -16.05 -23.05 -3.66
CA MET A 120 -16.08 -24.03 -4.75
C MET A 120 -14.77 -24.83 -4.85
N ALA A 121 -13.65 -24.26 -4.43
CA ALA A 121 -12.35 -24.93 -4.36
C ALA A 121 -12.13 -25.72 -3.05
N GLY A 122 -13.12 -25.76 -2.15
CA GLY A 122 -13.06 -26.47 -0.87
C GLY A 122 -12.32 -25.70 0.23
N ALA A 123 -12.04 -24.41 0.02
CA ALA A 123 -11.53 -23.55 1.08
C ALA A 123 -12.66 -23.14 2.04
N PRO A 124 -12.36 -22.83 3.31
CA PRO A 124 -13.34 -22.24 4.22
C PRO A 124 -13.89 -20.92 3.66
N THR A 125 -15.14 -20.61 4.03
CA THR A 125 -15.73 -19.29 3.75
C THR A 125 -14.80 -18.19 4.27
N LEU A 126 -14.47 -17.24 3.40
CA LEU A 126 -13.72 -16.05 3.77
C LEU A 126 -14.63 -15.14 4.60
N ASP A 127 -14.42 -15.16 5.91
CA ASP A 127 -15.01 -14.19 6.84
C ASP A 127 -14.16 -12.92 6.90
N GLY A 128 -14.81 -11.76 6.99
CA GLY A 128 -14.11 -10.46 7.02
C GLY A 128 -15.02 -9.23 6.95
N LEU A 129 -16.23 -9.38 6.41
CA LEU A 129 -17.24 -8.32 6.41
C LEU A 129 -18.24 -8.43 7.57
N ALA A 130 -18.18 -9.51 8.34
CA ALA A 130 -19.07 -9.77 9.46
C ALA A 130 -18.52 -9.15 10.75
N TYR A 131 -18.53 -7.81 10.86
CA TYR A 131 -18.28 -7.12 12.11
C TYR A 131 -19.35 -6.06 12.35
N THR A 132 -19.70 -5.87 13.62
CA THR A 132 -20.67 -4.85 14.03
C THR A 132 -19.95 -3.59 14.48
N LEU A 133 -20.40 -2.44 13.97
CA LEU A 133 -19.96 -1.12 14.44
C LEU A 133 -20.70 -0.67 15.70
N ALA A 134 -21.59 -1.51 16.26
CA ALA A 134 -22.30 -1.20 17.49
C ALA A 134 -21.37 -1.18 18.72
N ASP A 135 -20.25 -1.91 18.67
CA ASP A 135 -19.21 -1.84 19.69
C ASP A 135 -18.25 -0.68 19.41
N THR A 136 -18.19 0.27 20.35
CA THR A 136 -17.32 1.45 20.27
C THR A 136 -15.85 1.07 20.09
N ARG A 137 -15.38 -0.03 20.67
CA ARG A 137 -13.97 -0.43 20.55
C ARG A 137 -13.65 -0.90 19.13
N THR A 138 -14.51 -1.74 18.56
CA THR A 138 -14.42 -2.18 17.16
C THR A 138 -14.48 -0.98 16.22
N LEU A 139 -15.40 -0.03 16.44
CA LEU A 139 -15.47 1.21 15.66
C LEU A 139 -14.16 2.01 15.72
N LEU A 140 -13.59 2.21 16.91
CA LEU A 140 -12.34 2.96 17.07
C LEU A 140 -11.16 2.24 16.41
N ALA A 141 -11.08 0.91 16.51
CA ALA A 141 -10.05 0.12 15.86
C ALA A 141 -10.14 0.24 14.33
N VAL A 142 -11.35 0.09 13.76
CA VAL A 142 -11.57 0.22 12.31
C VAL A 142 -11.26 1.63 11.81
N VAL A 143 -11.67 2.67 12.54
CA VAL A 143 -11.38 4.06 12.15
C VAL A 143 -9.88 4.35 12.25
N PHE A 144 -9.24 3.97 13.36
CA PHE A 144 -7.81 4.23 13.52
C PHE A 144 -6.99 3.44 12.50
N GLY A 145 -7.24 2.15 12.37
CA GLY A 145 -6.52 1.25 11.48
C GLY A 145 -6.89 1.43 10.03
N GLY A 146 -8.06 0.91 9.67
CA GLY A 146 -8.53 0.83 8.28
C GLY A 146 -8.77 2.19 7.62
N VAL A 147 -9.10 3.24 8.37
CA VAL A 147 -9.39 4.58 7.77
C VAL A 147 -8.20 5.54 7.84
N LEU A 148 -7.34 5.45 8.86
CA LEU A 148 -6.23 6.39 9.03
C LEU A 148 -4.86 5.76 8.77
N VAL A 149 -4.50 4.72 9.53
CA VAL A 149 -3.16 4.14 9.50
C VAL A 149 -2.89 3.37 8.21
N ALA A 150 -3.76 2.41 7.86
CA ALA A 150 -3.56 1.58 6.69
C ALA A 150 -3.45 2.42 5.41
N PRO A 151 -4.37 3.36 5.10
CA PRO A 151 -4.25 4.18 3.89
C PRO A 151 -2.97 5.03 3.86
N LEU A 152 -2.54 5.55 5.01
CA LEU A 152 -1.31 6.33 5.11
C LEU A 152 -0.07 5.47 4.80
N VAL A 153 0.03 4.29 5.41
CA VAL A 153 1.14 3.38 5.19
C VAL A 153 1.13 2.85 3.76
N GLU A 154 -0.04 2.48 3.24
CA GLU A 154 -0.22 1.98 1.88
C GLU A 154 0.15 3.04 0.84
N GLU A 155 -0.21 4.31 1.05
CA GLU A 155 0.22 5.39 0.14
C GLU A 155 1.75 5.52 0.09
N VAL A 156 2.43 5.41 1.24
CA VAL A 156 3.90 5.46 1.28
C VAL A 156 4.54 4.22 0.64
N LEU A 157 4.05 3.01 0.94
CA LEU A 157 4.62 1.77 0.44
C LEU A 157 4.34 1.58 -1.06
N PHE A 158 3.10 1.73 -1.49
CA PHE A 158 2.68 1.45 -2.86
C PHE A 158 2.91 2.62 -3.80
N ARG A 159 2.38 3.82 -3.50
CA ARG A 159 2.53 4.97 -4.40
C ARG A 159 3.91 5.60 -4.26
N GLY A 160 4.31 5.86 -3.03
CA GLY A 160 5.55 6.58 -2.74
C GLY A 160 6.80 5.78 -3.05
N TYR A 161 6.88 4.52 -2.61
CA TYR A 161 8.09 3.73 -2.74
C TYR A 161 8.06 2.79 -3.94
N LEU A 162 7.06 1.92 -4.06
CA LEU A 162 6.99 0.91 -5.12
C LEU A 162 6.75 1.53 -6.50
N LEU A 163 5.70 2.35 -6.66
CA LEU A 163 5.34 2.94 -7.93
C LEU A 163 6.44 3.89 -8.43
N GLU A 164 6.98 4.77 -7.60
CA GLU A 164 8.10 5.63 -8.00
C GLU A 164 9.32 4.82 -8.44
N THR A 165 9.64 3.74 -7.73
CA THR A 165 10.74 2.85 -8.12
C THR A 165 10.47 2.18 -9.48
N LEU A 166 9.23 1.79 -9.77
CA LEU A 166 8.84 1.24 -11.07
C LEU A 166 8.88 2.30 -12.18
N LEU A 167 8.40 3.51 -11.92
CA LEU A 167 8.36 4.61 -12.88
C LEU A 167 9.76 5.07 -13.29
N GLN A 168 10.70 5.10 -12.33
CA GLN A 168 12.12 5.38 -12.59
C GLN A 168 12.78 4.32 -13.47
N ARG A 169 12.32 3.06 -13.41
CA ARG A 169 12.89 1.96 -14.22
C ARG A 169 12.29 1.83 -15.63
N GLY A 170 11.09 2.35 -15.90
CA GLY A 170 10.40 2.06 -17.16
C GLY A 170 9.61 3.18 -17.84
N SER A 171 9.18 4.25 -17.14
CA SER A 171 7.96 4.95 -17.60
C SER A 171 8.02 6.47 -17.69
N ARG A 172 9.04 7.17 -17.16
CA ARG A 172 9.18 8.62 -17.43
C ARG A 172 9.20 8.93 -18.94
N ARG A 173 9.65 8.00 -19.79
CA ARG A 173 9.65 8.15 -21.25
C ARG A 173 8.28 8.01 -21.91
N CYS A 174 7.36 7.22 -21.34
CA CYS A 174 6.04 6.98 -21.93
C CYS A 174 5.03 8.06 -21.53
N TRP A 175 5.07 8.50 -20.26
CA TRP A 175 4.18 9.56 -19.76
C TRP A 175 4.51 10.94 -20.35
N LEU A 176 5.80 11.27 -20.53
CA LEU A 176 6.21 12.51 -21.22
C LEU A 176 5.90 12.50 -22.73
N ALA A 177 5.74 11.33 -23.35
CA ALA A 177 5.31 11.22 -24.75
C ALA A 177 3.80 11.41 -24.92
N ALA A 178 3.01 11.25 -23.85
CA ALA A 178 1.56 11.39 -23.86
C ALA A 178 1.07 12.78 -23.40
N ALA A 179 1.95 13.65 -22.89
CA ALA A 179 1.58 15.02 -22.58
C ALA A 179 1.27 15.78 -23.89
N PRO A 180 0.01 16.21 -24.11
CA PRO A 180 -0.32 16.97 -25.31
C PRO A 180 0.51 18.25 -25.29
N SER A 181 1.25 18.50 -26.38
CA SER A 181 1.95 19.76 -26.58
C SER A 181 0.89 20.86 -26.50
N SER A 182 0.86 21.61 -25.40
CA SER A 182 0.13 22.87 -25.31
C SER A 182 0.81 23.84 -26.27
N SER A 183 0.46 23.73 -27.54
CA SER A 183 0.65 24.80 -28.51
C SER A 183 -0.34 25.88 -28.13
N SER A 184 0.17 26.89 -27.43
CA SER A 184 -0.53 28.13 -27.17
C SER A 184 -0.87 28.81 -28.51
N PRO A 185 -2.06 29.38 -28.67
CA PRO A 185 -2.32 30.35 -29.74
C PRO A 185 -1.57 31.68 -29.51
#